data_AF-A0A7S3UNH9-F1
#
_entry.id   AF-A0A7S3UNH9-F1
#
_cell.length_a   1.000
_cell.length_b   1.000
_cell.length_c   1.000
_cell.angle_alpha   90.00
_cell.angle_beta   90.00
_cell.angle_gamma   90.00
#
_symmetry.space_group_name_H-M   'P 1'
#
loop_
_entity.id
_entity.type
_entity.pdbx_description
1 polymer ?
#
loop_
_entity_poly.entity_id
_entity_poly.type
_entity_poly.pdbx_seq_one_letter_code
_entity_poly.pdbx_strand_id
1 'polypeptide(L)'
;RMTLREAPASERPALFLKKLRMCCVVYDFSKQTNVKEKEAKRQTLLEIVEYVNNTRNCFNETVMADAVNMVSANIFRTLPPVYRNPNAIFDPEEEDPPLDSAWPHLQVVYEFFLRFVVSNDV
;
A
#
# COMPACT_ATOMS: atom_id res chain seq x y z
N ARG A 1 18.15 -6.65 -7.31
CA ARG A 1 17.43 -5.89 -6.26
C ARG A 1 17.27 -6.86 -5.10
N MET A 2 17.92 -6.65 -3.95
CA MET A 2 17.84 -7.58 -2.81
C MET A 2 16.45 -7.53 -2.16
N THR A 3 15.81 -8.68 -1.98
CA THR A 3 14.51 -8.78 -1.29
C THR A 3 14.68 -8.78 0.23
N LEU A 4 13.60 -8.50 0.97
CA LEU A 4 13.65 -8.58 2.45
C LEU A 4 13.98 -9.98 2.96
N ARG A 5 13.53 -11.02 2.24
CA ARG A 5 13.74 -12.42 2.60
C ARG A 5 15.18 -12.87 2.41
N GLU A 6 15.82 -12.43 1.32
CA GLU A 6 17.20 -12.78 0.97
C GLU A 6 18.24 -12.01 1.77
N ALA A 7 17.87 -10.83 2.31
CA ALA A 7 18.79 -10.01 3.10
C ALA A 7 19.21 -10.73 4.42
N PRO A 8 20.47 -10.56 4.86
CA PRO A 8 20.92 -10.99 6.18
C PRO A 8 20.03 -10.43 7.29
N ALA A 9 19.78 -11.20 8.35
CA ALA A 9 18.88 -10.79 9.44
C ALA A 9 19.25 -9.44 10.06
N SER A 10 20.55 -9.13 10.14
CA SER A 10 21.07 -7.85 10.63
C SER A 10 20.74 -6.65 9.73
N GLU A 11 20.55 -6.86 8.42
CA GLU A 11 20.29 -5.80 7.45
C GLU A 11 18.79 -5.58 7.19
N ARG A 12 17.95 -6.56 7.53
CA ARG A 12 16.50 -6.52 7.27
C ARG A 12 15.80 -5.29 7.87
N PRO A 13 16.05 -4.86 9.11
CA PRO A 13 15.38 -3.67 9.66
C PRO A 13 15.67 -2.40 8.85
N ALA A 14 16.93 -2.17 8.48
CA ALA A 14 17.32 -1.01 7.67
C ALA A 14 16.74 -1.09 6.25
N LEU A 15 16.74 -2.28 5.65
CA LEU A 15 16.14 -2.49 4.33
C LEU A 15 14.62 -2.30 4.35
N PHE A 16 13.95 -2.70 5.44
CA PHE A 16 12.52 -2.53 5.64
C PHE A 16 12.13 -1.05 5.67
N LEU A 17 12.82 -0.24 6.48
CA LEU A 17 12.64 1.22 6.51
C LEU A 17 12.83 1.84 5.12
N LYS A 18 13.89 1.45 4.41
CA LYS A 18 14.14 1.93 3.04
C LYS A 18 12.98 1.60 2.10
N LYS A 19 12.43 0.38 2.19
CA LYS A 19 11.32 -0.06 1.34
C LYS A 19 10.01 0.66 1.69
N LEU A 20 9.71 0.92 2.96
CA LEU A 20 8.57 1.75 3.36
C LEU A 20 8.63 3.12 2.69
N ARG A 21 9.78 3.80 2.76
CA ARG A 21 10.01 5.11 2.10
C ARG A 21 9.83 5.06 0.59
N MET A 22 10.31 4.00 -0.06
CA MET A 22 10.10 3.81 -1.50
C MET A 22 8.61 3.67 -1.86
N CYS A 23 7.82 3.03 -0.99
CA CYS A 23 6.39 2.83 -1.21
C CYS A 23 5.54 4.11 -0.98
N CYS A 24 6.12 5.20 -0.50
CA CYS A 24 5.47 6.51 -0.45
C CYS A 24 5.25 7.14 -1.84
N VAL A 25 5.97 6.69 -2.88
CA VAL A 25 5.80 7.21 -4.24
C VAL A 25 4.46 6.76 -4.82
N VAL A 26 3.53 7.68 -5.06
CA VAL A 26 2.21 7.40 -5.64
C VAL A 26 2.27 7.50 -7.16
N TYR A 27 1.63 6.56 -7.86
CA TYR A 27 1.51 6.57 -9.32
C TYR A 27 0.08 6.89 -9.74
N ASP A 28 -0.05 7.60 -10.84
CA ASP A 28 -1.33 7.87 -11.49
C ASP A 28 -1.79 6.63 -12.27
N PHE A 29 -2.82 5.95 -11.75
CA PHE A 29 -3.40 4.75 -12.37
C PHE A 29 -4.37 5.04 -13.51
N SER A 30 -4.76 6.30 -13.72
CA SER A 30 -5.54 6.70 -14.90
C SER A 30 -4.70 6.68 -16.19
N LYS A 31 -3.37 6.69 -16.06
CA LYS A 31 -2.41 6.69 -17.18
C LYS A 31 -1.76 5.33 -17.36
N GLN A 32 -1.52 4.94 -18.61
CA GLN A 32 -0.75 3.73 -18.95
C GLN A 32 0.78 3.91 -18.83
N THR A 33 1.23 4.94 -18.12
CA THR A 33 2.66 5.19 -17.85
C THR A 33 3.13 4.42 -16.62
N ASN A 34 4.46 4.30 -16.47
CA ASN A 34 5.12 3.74 -15.29
C ASN A 34 4.71 2.29 -14.98
N VAL A 35 4.39 1.49 -16.00
CA VAL A 35 3.90 0.11 -15.81
C VAL A 35 4.90 -0.73 -15.02
N LYS A 36 6.19 -0.63 -15.34
CA LYS A 36 7.26 -1.37 -14.67
C LYS A 36 7.42 -0.92 -13.22
N GLU A 37 7.34 0.38 -12.96
CA GLU A 37 7.49 0.97 -11.64
C GLU A 37 6.28 0.70 -10.75
N LYS A 38 5.06 0.72 -11.31
CA LYS A 38 3.83 0.29 -10.63
C LYS A 38 3.95 -1.16 -10.20
N GLU A 39 4.38 -2.06 -11.07
CA GLU A 39 4.57 -3.46 -10.70
C GLU A 39 5.71 -3.63 -9.67
N ALA A 40 6.82 -2.92 -9.84
CA ALA A 40 7.94 -2.94 -8.90
C ALA A 40 7.54 -2.44 -7.50
N LYS A 41 6.65 -1.44 -7.41
CA LYS A 41 6.07 -0.98 -6.14
C LYS A 41 5.13 -2.03 -5.55
N ARG A 42 4.26 -2.64 -6.36
CA ARG A 42 3.34 -3.71 -5.91
C ARG A 42 4.12 -4.87 -5.27
N GLN A 43 5.17 -5.34 -5.94
CA GLN A 43 6.04 -6.39 -5.39
C GLN A 43 6.72 -5.95 -4.07
N THR A 44 7.16 -4.69 -3.98
CA THR A 44 7.76 -4.17 -2.75
C THR A 44 6.76 -4.11 -1.59
N LEU A 45 5.51 -3.72 -1.86
CA LEU A 45 4.44 -3.73 -0.87
C LEU A 45 4.13 -5.14 -0.38
N LEU A 46 4.09 -6.12 -1.29
CA LEU A 46 3.88 -7.53 -0.94
C LEU A 46 5.03 -8.07 -0.06
N GLU A 47 6.29 -7.77 -0.42
CA GLU A 47 7.45 -8.12 0.41
C GLU A 47 7.39 -7.50 1.82
N ILE A 48 6.94 -6.25 1.92
CA ILE A 48 6.73 -5.54 3.20
C ILE A 48 5.68 -6.29 4.04
N VAL A 49 4.55 -6.66 3.44
CA VAL A 49 3.48 -7.40 4.12
C VAL A 49 3.96 -8.79 4.57
N GLU A 50 4.68 -9.52 3.71
CA GLU A 50 5.29 -10.80 4.08
C GLU A 50 6.27 -10.64 5.26
N TYR A 51 7.09 -9.59 5.26
CA TYR A 51 8.05 -9.34 6.33
C TYR A 51 7.37 -9.09 7.68
N VAL A 52 6.33 -8.26 7.74
CA VAL A 52 5.61 -7.97 9.00
C VAL A 52 4.82 -9.17 9.51
N ASN A 53 4.33 -10.04 8.61
CA ASN A 53 3.67 -11.30 9.00
C ASN A 53 4.62 -12.28 9.69
N ASN A 54 5.90 -12.26 9.32
CA ASN A 54 6.88 -13.27 9.74
C ASN A 54 7.89 -12.72 10.77
N THR A 55 7.79 -11.45 11.16
CA THR A 55 8.74 -10.80 12.05
C THR A 55 8.01 -10.19 13.24
N ARG A 56 8.29 -10.72 14.44
CA ARG A 56 7.78 -10.16 15.71
C ARG A 56 8.48 -8.85 16.05
N ASN A 57 7.79 -7.95 16.74
CA ASN A 57 8.35 -6.67 17.22
C ASN A 57 8.94 -5.82 16.08
N CYS A 58 8.35 -5.90 14.88
CA CYS A 58 8.86 -5.17 13.71
C CYS A 58 8.40 -3.70 13.69
N PHE A 59 7.35 -3.36 14.43
CA PHE A 59 6.83 -2.00 14.58
C PHE A 59 7.38 -1.31 15.83
N ASN A 60 8.68 -1.00 15.84
CA ASN A 60 9.28 -0.20 16.92
C ASN A 60 9.20 1.32 16.62
N GLU A 61 9.59 2.15 17.59
CA GLU A 61 9.56 3.63 17.47
C GLU A 61 10.23 4.16 16.20
N THR A 62 11.33 3.55 15.75
CA THR A 62 12.06 4.01 14.55
C THR A 62 11.29 3.72 13.25
N VAL A 63 10.39 2.74 13.27
CA VAL A 63 9.58 2.31 12.13
C VAL A 63 8.24 3.03 12.06
N MET A 64 7.64 3.38 13.20
CA MET A 64 6.28 3.93 13.25
C MET A 64 6.10 5.13 12.33
N ALA A 65 7.03 6.09 12.34
CA ALA A 65 6.95 7.28 11.49
C ALA A 65 6.92 6.94 9.99
N ASP A 66 7.80 6.03 9.54
CA ASP A 66 7.84 5.60 8.14
C ASP A 66 6.61 4.75 7.76
N ALA A 67 6.09 3.93 8.67
CA ALA A 67 4.87 3.15 8.46
C ALA A 67 3.64 4.07 8.29
N VAL A 68 3.45 5.03 9.20
CA VAL A 68 2.37 6.02 9.12
C VAL A 68 2.48 6.84 7.85
N ASN A 69 3.68 7.34 7.52
CA ASN A 69 3.90 8.11 6.30
C ASN A 69 3.56 7.31 5.03
N MET A 70 3.97 6.04 4.97
CA MET A 70 3.66 5.17 3.83
C MET A 70 2.16 4.94 3.68
N VAL A 71 1.46 4.69 4.79
CA VAL A 71 -0.01 4.55 4.81
C VAL A 71 -0.69 5.84 4.36
N SER A 72 -0.35 6.97 4.98
CA SER A 72 -0.94 8.28 4.67
C SER A 72 -0.72 8.69 3.22
N ALA A 73 0.49 8.50 2.68
CA ALA A 73 0.80 8.83 1.30
C ALA A 73 -0.08 8.08 0.28
N ASN A 74 -0.52 6.86 0.60
CA ASN A 74 -1.30 6.03 -0.32
C ASN A 74 -2.81 6.12 -0.10
N ILE A 75 -3.27 6.20 1.15
CA ILE A 75 -4.69 6.15 1.49
C ILE A 75 -5.34 7.53 1.37
N PHE A 76 -4.67 8.60 1.84
CA PHE A 76 -5.23 9.94 1.86
C PHE A 76 -5.14 10.58 0.48
N ARG A 77 -6.21 10.43 -0.30
CA ARG A 77 -6.34 10.99 -1.66
C ARG A 77 -7.75 11.52 -1.87
N THR A 78 -7.90 12.45 -2.82
CA THR A 78 -9.20 12.83 -3.35
C THR A 78 -9.84 11.64 -4.06
N LEU A 79 -11.10 11.37 -3.74
CA LEU A 79 -11.91 10.38 -4.46
C LEU A 79 -12.18 10.87 -5.89
N PRO A 80 -12.19 9.98 -6.89
CA PRO A 80 -12.55 10.38 -8.25
C PRO A 80 -13.96 10.97 -8.27
N PRO A 81 -14.22 12.00 -9.09
CA PRO A 81 -15.54 12.57 -9.23
C PRO A 81 -16.52 11.48 -9.69
N VAL A 82 -17.59 11.31 -8.93
CA VAL A 82 -18.67 10.38 -9.31
C VAL A 82 -19.54 11.11 -10.34
N TYR A 83 -19.30 10.85 -11.62
CA TYR A 83 -20.16 11.37 -12.68
C TYR A 83 -21.49 10.62 -12.68
N ARG A 84 -22.47 11.14 -11.94
CA ARG A 84 -23.85 10.64 -12.00
C ARG A 84 -24.60 11.36 -13.12
N ASN A 85 -25.22 10.61 -14.02
CA ASN A 85 -26.15 11.16 -15.00
C ASN A 85 -27.43 11.60 -14.25
N PRO A 86 -27.81 12.89 -14.26
CA PRO A 86 -28.98 13.39 -13.53
C PRO A 86 -30.29 12.73 -13.96
N ASN A 87 -30.34 12.17 -15.18
CA ASN A 87 -31.52 11.58 -15.78
C ASN A 87 -31.48 10.04 -15.80
N ALA A 88 -30.44 9.42 -15.24
CA ALA A 88 -30.41 7.96 -15.11
C ALA A 88 -31.34 7.51 -13.98
N ILE A 89 -32.18 6.52 -14.28
CA ILE A 89 -32.93 5.79 -13.26
C ILE A 89 -31.89 4.91 -12.56
N PHE A 90 -31.45 5.36 -11.38
CA PHE A 90 -30.47 4.64 -10.59
C PHE A 90 -31.13 3.40 -9.99
N ASP A 91 -30.72 2.22 -10.45
CA ASP A 91 -31.00 0.97 -9.78
C ASP A 91 -29.75 0.56 -8.96
N PRO A 92 -29.79 0.71 -7.62
CA PRO A 92 -28.67 0.33 -6.76
C PRO A 92 -28.36 -1.17 -6.78
N GLU A 93 -29.28 -2.02 -7.28
CA GLU A 93 -29.08 -3.46 -7.36
C GLU A 93 -28.37 -3.88 -8.66
N GLU A 94 -28.42 -3.07 -9.73
CA GLU A 94 -27.84 -3.40 -11.05
C GLU A 94 -26.48 -2.73 -11.34
N GLU A 95 -26.13 -1.60 -10.69
CA GLU A 95 -24.85 -0.91 -10.94
C GLU A 95 -23.71 -1.44 -10.05
N ASP A 96 -22.80 -2.22 -10.64
CA ASP A 96 -21.51 -2.53 -10.02
C ASP A 96 -20.76 -1.23 -9.67
N PRO A 97 -20.28 -1.07 -8.42
CA PRO A 97 -19.53 0.12 -8.06
C PRO A 97 -18.24 0.20 -8.88
N PRO A 98 -17.85 1.38 -9.37
CA PRO A 98 -16.63 1.53 -10.16
C PRO A 98 -15.41 1.08 -9.34
N LEU A 99 -14.64 0.13 -9.91
CA LEU A 99 -13.42 -0.37 -9.29
C LEU A 99 -12.33 0.71 -9.29
N ASP A 100 -11.75 0.99 -8.13
CA ASP A 100 -10.64 1.95 -8.04
C ASP A 100 -9.43 1.41 -8.83
N SER A 101 -9.00 2.16 -9.85
CA SER A 101 -7.85 1.77 -10.69
C SER A 101 -6.55 1.55 -9.89
N ALA A 102 -6.38 2.22 -8.74
CA ALA A 102 -5.22 2.05 -7.85
C ALA A 102 -5.36 0.87 -6.87
N TRP A 103 -6.47 0.13 -6.93
CA TRP A 103 -6.74 -1.03 -6.06
C TRP A 103 -5.59 -2.03 -5.94
N PRO A 104 -4.82 -2.36 -7.01
CA PRO A 104 -3.68 -3.27 -6.90
C PRO A 104 -2.59 -2.82 -5.90
N HIS A 105 -2.48 -1.52 -5.61
CA HIS A 105 -1.61 -1.01 -4.55
C HIS A 105 -2.38 -0.82 -3.25
N LEU A 106 -3.57 -0.24 -3.32
CA LEU A 106 -4.38 0.09 -2.13
C LEU A 106 -4.74 -1.14 -1.30
N GLN A 107 -5.11 -2.25 -1.95
CA GLN A 107 -5.42 -3.49 -1.27
C GLN A 107 -4.27 -3.91 -0.34
N VAL A 108 -3.03 -3.88 -0.83
CA VAL A 108 -1.84 -4.27 -0.06
C VAL A 108 -1.51 -3.26 1.04
N VAL A 109 -1.72 -1.97 0.79
CA VAL A 109 -1.54 -0.91 1.80
C VAL A 109 -2.57 -1.04 2.93
N TYR A 110 -3.82 -1.35 2.63
CA TYR A 110 -4.83 -1.64 3.65
C TYR A 110 -4.50 -2.90 4.44
N GLU A 111 -3.99 -3.95 3.78
CA GLU A 111 -3.53 -5.17 4.43
C GLU A 111 -2.36 -4.91 5.39
N PHE A 112 -1.42 -4.05 4.99
CA PHE A 112 -0.33 -3.59 5.84
C PHE A 112 -0.86 -2.78 7.03
N PHE A 113 -1.76 -1.82 6.76
CA PHE A 113 -2.31 -0.95 7.79
C PHE A 113 -3.09 -1.74 8.85
N LEU A 114 -3.89 -2.72 8.44
CA LEU A 114 -4.60 -3.61 9.36
C LEU A 114 -3.63 -4.33 10.31
N ARG A 115 -2.51 -4.84 9.78
CA ARG A 115 -1.49 -5.49 10.62
C ARG A 115 -0.78 -4.51 11.55
N PHE A 116 -0.53 -3.30 11.06
CA PHE A 116 0.08 -2.25 11.86
C PHE A 116 -0.80 -1.88 13.05
N VAL A 117 -2.12 -1.70 12.86
CA VAL A 117 -3.03 -1.29 13.95
C VAL A 117 -3.41 -2.43 14.91
N VAL A 118 -3.38 -3.68 14.45
CA VAL A 118 -3.65 -4.87 15.28
C VAL A 118 -2.39 -5.35 16.01
N SER A 119 -1.21 -4.87 15.63
CA SER A 119 0.02 -5.24 16.33
C SER A 119 0.02 -4.71 17.76
N ASN A 120 0.34 -5.59 18.72
CA ASN A 120 0.60 -5.22 20.10
C ASN A 120 2.07 -4.83 20.33
N ASP A 121 2.84 -4.67 19.25
CA ASP A 121 4.23 -4.23 19.30
C ASP A 121 4.27 -2.75 19.73
N VAL A 122 4.61 -2.49 20.99
CA VAL A 122 5.04 -1.21 21.55
C VAL A 122 6.17 -1.47 22.54
#